data_AF-A0A481SAT2-F1
#
_entry.id   AF-A0A481SAT2-F1
#
_cell.length_a   1.000
_cell.length_b   1.000
_cell.length_c   1.000
_cell.angle_alpha   90.00
_cell.angle_beta   90.00
_cell.angle_gamma   90.00
#
_symmetry.space_group_name_H-M   'P 1'
#
loop_
_entity.id
_entity.type
_entity.pdbx_description
1 polymer ?
#
loop_
_entity_poly.entity_id
_entity_poly.type
_entity_poly.pdbx_seq_one_letter_code
_entity_poly.pdbx_strand_id
1 'polypeptide(L)'
;MDEFLSAFQLSSYQFKLEGTKNETPEDKYTPVQKLNVLNENYEKDSVQSQFKQIQAHAALYARELGNQRANVGNPEYFLKEAQKLVEKYPGLEIQYIKGKELDNKGLRMHYAVGKASANEPIAINLTYKGNPESKENIALIGKGLTFDAGGLNIKPTGFMETMYIDKCGACTVFGILQGVLESKMKINLTCSLGMAENFISSNSYRPSDILTAYNGVTVEIGNTDAEGRLVLGDVICWTNDIHKDISKMIEFSTLTGACVVALGETTAGVFSNSDSLANDIISSGKEENEQLWRLPIFDEHRDNIKGTHSDITNSGKSKYGGASKAAAFLENFFDKKQEWCHIDIAGPADTNAAKGVYSAGATGFGVETILNYLKKQEKN
;
A
#
# COMPACT_ATOMS: atom_id res chain seq x y z
N MET A 1 10.29 -0.41 -27.40
CA MET A 1 10.48 1.06 -27.31
C MET A 1 9.82 1.59 -26.05
N ASP A 2 8.58 1.18 -25.75
CA ASP A 2 7.84 1.64 -24.57
C ASP A 2 8.56 1.36 -23.24
N GLU A 3 9.18 0.18 -23.10
CA GLU A 3 10.00 -0.15 -21.92
C GLU A 3 11.16 0.83 -21.73
N PHE A 4 11.86 1.20 -22.80
CA PHE A 4 12.94 2.18 -22.75
C PHE A 4 12.41 3.56 -22.32
N LEU A 5 11.25 3.97 -22.82
CA LEU A 5 10.65 5.25 -22.47
C LEU A 5 10.16 5.31 -21.03
N SER A 6 9.54 4.22 -20.54
CA SER A 6 9.17 4.09 -19.13
C SER A 6 10.42 4.12 -18.24
N ALA A 7 11.42 3.29 -18.53
CA ALA A 7 12.67 3.25 -17.77
C ALA A 7 13.36 4.63 -17.76
N PHE A 8 13.36 5.34 -18.89
CA PHE A 8 13.88 6.70 -18.99
C PHE A 8 13.14 7.67 -18.06
N GLN A 9 11.81 7.67 -18.07
CA GLN A 9 11.00 8.49 -17.16
C GLN A 9 11.26 8.17 -15.70
N LEU A 10 11.25 6.89 -15.34
CA LEU A 10 11.46 6.42 -13.98
C LEU A 10 12.86 6.79 -13.45
N SER A 11 13.88 6.63 -14.30
CA SER A 11 15.28 6.95 -13.96
C SER A 11 15.57 8.45 -13.89
N SER A 12 14.74 9.29 -14.51
CA SER A 12 14.88 10.76 -14.49
C SER A 12 14.28 11.39 -13.23
N TYR A 13 13.66 10.60 -12.36
CA TYR A 13 13.04 11.09 -11.12
C TYR A 13 14.07 11.40 -10.04
N GLN A 14 13.99 12.63 -9.52
CA GLN A 14 14.71 13.08 -8.35
C GLN A 14 13.72 13.69 -7.37
N PHE A 15 13.66 13.15 -6.15
CA PHE A 15 12.85 13.74 -5.10
C PHE A 15 13.53 15.00 -4.57
N LYS A 16 12.77 16.10 -4.46
CA LYS A 16 13.22 17.36 -3.84
C LYS A 16 12.21 17.79 -2.79
N LEU A 17 12.68 17.95 -1.56
CA LEU A 17 11.87 18.50 -0.48
C LEU A 17 11.63 19.99 -0.73
N GLU A 18 10.38 20.43 -0.62
CA GLU A 18 10.06 21.86 -0.70
C GLU A 18 10.86 22.65 0.34
N GLY A 19 11.52 23.72 -0.10
CA GLY A 19 12.28 24.63 0.78
C GLY A 19 13.75 24.25 1.02
N THR A 20 14.29 23.19 0.42
CA THR A 20 15.74 22.92 0.47
C THR A 20 16.51 23.93 -0.39
N LYS A 21 17.34 24.76 0.25
CA LYS A 21 18.13 25.82 -0.41
C LYS A 21 19.53 25.39 -0.87
N ASN A 22 19.97 24.19 -0.51
CA ASN A 22 21.32 23.73 -0.79
C ASN A 22 21.30 22.79 -1.99
N GLU A 23 21.61 23.31 -3.17
CA GLU A 23 22.01 22.50 -4.31
C GLU A 23 23.43 21.96 -4.05
N THR A 24 23.55 20.65 -3.85
CA THR A 24 24.84 19.96 -3.92
C THR A 24 25.34 19.94 -5.38
N PRO A 25 26.64 19.69 -5.65
CA PRO A 25 27.13 19.53 -7.02
C PRO A 25 26.39 18.43 -7.82
N GLU A 26 25.80 17.45 -7.13
CA GLU A 26 24.94 16.39 -7.66
C GLU A 26 23.52 16.89 -8.03
N ASP A 27 23.08 18.02 -7.48
CA ASP A 27 21.82 18.69 -7.82
C ASP A 27 21.90 19.54 -9.09
N LYS A 28 23.09 19.66 -9.71
CA LYS A 28 23.29 20.25 -11.05
C LYS A 28 22.83 19.31 -12.16
N TYR A 29 21.69 18.66 -11.97
CA TYR A 29 21.03 17.87 -12.99
C TYR A 29 20.20 18.77 -13.88
N THR A 30 20.48 18.74 -15.19
CA THR A 30 19.58 19.34 -16.19
C THR A 30 18.59 18.26 -16.61
N PRO A 31 17.32 18.32 -16.18
CA PRO A 31 16.34 17.31 -16.56
C PRO A 31 16.15 17.31 -18.07
N VAL A 32 16.09 16.11 -18.65
CA VAL A 32 15.80 15.95 -20.06
C VAL A 32 14.34 16.32 -20.30
N GLN A 33 14.12 17.46 -20.96
CA GLN A 33 12.77 17.99 -21.19
C GLN A 33 12.08 17.38 -22.41
N LYS A 34 12.86 16.89 -23.38
CA LYS A 34 12.33 16.35 -24.64
C LYS A 34 13.20 15.20 -25.14
N LEU A 35 12.54 14.11 -25.49
CA LEU A 35 13.14 12.96 -26.14
C LEU A 35 12.52 12.80 -27.53
N ASN A 36 13.34 12.80 -28.58
CA ASN A 36 12.90 12.52 -29.94
C ASN A 36 13.23 11.06 -30.25
N VAL A 37 12.21 10.25 -30.49
CA VAL A 37 12.37 8.83 -30.84
C VAL A 37 12.39 8.68 -32.35
N LEU A 38 13.49 8.16 -32.88
CA LEU A 38 13.62 7.80 -34.30
C LEU A 38 13.49 6.28 -34.43
N ASN A 39 12.28 5.81 -34.67
CA ASN A 39 11.99 4.39 -34.90
C ASN A 39 10.78 4.27 -35.85
N GLU A 40 11.01 3.67 -37.01
CA GLU A 40 10.00 3.54 -38.08
C GLU A 40 8.77 2.70 -37.65
N ASN A 41 8.94 1.83 -36.66
CA ASN A 41 7.88 0.97 -36.13
C ASN A 41 7.29 1.47 -34.80
N TYR A 42 7.70 2.65 -34.32
CA TYR A 42 7.19 3.20 -33.07
C TYR A 42 6.03 4.16 -33.31
N GLU A 43 4.84 3.74 -32.90
CA GLU A 43 3.64 4.58 -32.89
C GLU A 43 3.44 5.19 -31.51
N LYS A 44 3.93 6.43 -31.34
CA LYS A 44 3.85 7.18 -30.07
C LYS A 44 2.42 7.22 -29.50
N ASP A 45 1.43 7.36 -30.37
CA ASP A 45 0.03 7.53 -29.99
C ASP A 45 -0.74 6.20 -29.95
N SER A 46 -0.04 5.06 -30.01
CA SER A 46 -0.68 3.77 -29.79
C SER A 46 -1.21 3.66 -28.36
N VAL A 47 -2.31 2.92 -28.19
CA VAL A 47 -2.92 2.67 -26.87
C VAL A 47 -1.91 2.04 -25.91
N GLN A 48 -1.05 1.14 -26.41
CA GLN A 48 -0.02 0.49 -25.62
C GLN A 48 1.04 1.48 -25.14
N SER A 49 1.55 2.33 -26.03
CA SER A 49 2.56 3.33 -25.70
C SER A 49 2.03 4.36 -24.69
N GLN A 50 0.80 4.83 -24.89
CA GLN A 50 0.16 5.76 -23.95
C GLN A 50 -0.05 5.10 -22.57
N PHE A 51 -0.51 3.84 -22.54
CA PHE A 51 -0.70 3.13 -21.29
C PHE A 51 0.62 2.94 -20.53
N LYS A 52 1.71 2.59 -21.23
CA LYS A 52 3.02 2.41 -20.59
C LYS A 52 3.59 3.71 -20.01
N GLN A 53 3.33 4.85 -20.65
CA GLN A 53 3.65 6.18 -20.12
C GLN A 53 2.84 6.51 -18.86
N ILE A 54 1.54 6.17 -18.85
CA ILE A 54 0.67 6.33 -17.68
C ILE A 54 1.15 5.47 -16.51
N GLN A 55 1.56 4.22 -16.76
CA GLN A 55 2.13 3.35 -15.73
C GLN A 55 3.36 3.98 -15.07
N ALA A 56 4.29 4.52 -15.87
CA ALA A 56 5.48 5.20 -15.35
C ALA A 56 5.10 6.44 -14.52
N HIS A 57 4.19 7.27 -15.02
CA HIS A 57 3.72 8.47 -14.30
C HIS A 57 3.06 8.11 -12.96
N ALA A 58 2.20 7.10 -12.94
CA ALA A 58 1.55 6.58 -11.75
C ALA A 58 2.55 6.06 -10.70
N ALA A 59 3.59 5.33 -11.14
CA ALA A 59 4.65 4.88 -10.27
C ALA A 59 5.42 6.06 -9.66
N LEU A 60 5.75 7.08 -10.46
CA LEU A 60 6.38 8.31 -9.97
C LEU A 60 5.51 9.08 -8.98
N TYR A 61 4.19 9.10 -9.16
CA TYR A 61 3.28 9.69 -8.18
C TYR A 61 3.34 8.95 -6.84
N ALA A 62 3.36 7.62 -6.85
CA ALA A 62 3.56 6.84 -5.63
C ALA A 62 4.93 7.11 -4.97
N ARG A 63 6.01 7.28 -5.75
CA ARG A 63 7.33 7.68 -5.22
C ARG A 63 7.28 9.04 -4.54
N GLU A 64 6.62 10.02 -5.18
CA GLU A 64 6.49 11.36 -4.66
C GLU A 64 5.78 11.37 -3.30
N LEU A 65 4.64 10.69 -3.20
CA LEU A 65 3.91 10.55 -1.94
C LEU A 65 4.73 9.79 -0.88
N GLY A 66 5.41 8.71 -1.28
CA GLY A 66 6.22 7.89 -0.38
C GLY A 66 7.41 8.65 0.21
N ASN A 67 8.03 9.52 -0.59
CA ASN A 67 9.20 10.30 -0.20
C ASN A 67 8.88 11.51 0.69
N GLN A 68 7.63 11.98 0.73
CA GLN A 68 7.23 13.05 1.66
C GLN A 68 7.56 12.64 3.10
N ARG A 69 8.28 13.51 3.82
CA ARG A 69 8.66 13.27 5.21
C ARG A 69 7.45 13.43 6.12
N ALA A 70 7.45 12.76 7.26
CA ALA A 70 6.28 12.68 8.15
C ALA A 70 5.75 14.04 8.64
N ASN A 71 6.60 15.07 8.71
CA ASN A 71 6.16 16.43 9.05
C ASN A 71 5.30 17.10 7.96
N VAL A 72 5.33 16.58 6.73
CA VAL A 72 4.48 17.00 5.60
C VAL A 72 3.49 15.89 5.25
N GLY A 73 3.98 14.70 4.92
CA GLY A 73 3.21 13.53 4.50
C GLY A 73 2.55 12.77 5.64
N ASN A 74 1.79 13.46 6.50
CA ASN A 74 1.00 12.89 7.61
C ASN A 74 -0.42 12.45 7.15
N PRO A 75 -1.29 11.87 8.00
CA PRO A 75 -2.60 11.37 7.58
C PRO A 75 -3.49 12.44 6.91
N GLU A 76 -3.44 13.69 7.39
CA GLU A 76 -4.19 14.81 6.82
C GLU A 76 -3.72 15.18 5.41
N TYR A 77 -2.41 15.08 5.14
CA TYR A 77 -1.88 15.27 3.81
C TYR A 77 -2.48 14.28 2.81
N PHE A 78 -2.58 13.00 3.17
CA PHE A 78 -3.18 11.99 2.29
C PHE A 78 -4.68 12.17 2.09
N LEU A 79 -5.41 12.67 3.10
CA LEU A 79 -6.82 13.07 2.91
C LEU A 79 -6.93 14.21 1.89
N LYS A 80 -6.04 15.20 1.94
CA LYS A 80 -6.00 16.29 0.95
C LYS A 80 -5.63 15.80 -0.44
N GLU A 81 -4.68 14.86 -0.57
CA GLU A 81 -4.36 14.24 -1.85
C GLU A 81 -5.55 13.47 -2.43
N ALA A 82 -6.31 12.73 -1.60
CA ALA A 82 -7.56 12.09 -2.03
C ALA A 82 -8.59 13.12 -2.54
N GLN A 83 -8.77 14.23 -1.82
CA GLN A 83 -9.68 15.30 -2.22
C GLN A 83 -9.27 15.95 -3.55
N LYS A 84 -7.97 16.20 -3.77
CA LYS A 84 -7.45 16.70 -5.04
C LYS A 84 -7.76 15.77 -6.22
N LEU A 85 -7.67 14.44 -6.02
CA LEU A 85 -8.05 13.49 -7.06
C LEU A 85 -9.55 13.57 -7.37
N VAL A 86 -10.40 13.66 -6.35
CA VAL A 86 -11.87 13.81 -6.55
C VAL A 86 -12.20 15.09 -7.31
N GLU A 87 -11.54 16.20 -7.00
CA GLU A 87 -11.71 17.47 -7.72
C GLU A 87 -11.25 17.36 -9.19
N LYS A 88 -10.14 16.66 -9.45
CA LYS A 88 -9.56 16.49 -10.79
C LYS A 88 -10.34 15.52 -11.66
N TYR A 89 -10.97 14.49 -11.08
CA TYR A 89 -11.62 13.40 -11.82
C TYR A 89 -13.10 13.26 -11.46
N PRO A 90 -14.02 13.88 -12.24
CA PRO A 90 -15.45 13.73 -12.05
C PRO A 90 -15.87 12.24 -12.09
N GLY A 91 -16.66 11.81 -11.11
CA GLY A 91 -17.11 10.42 -10.96
C GLY A 91 -16.26 9.56 -10.01
N LEU A 92 -15.16 10.11 -9.47
CA LEU A 92 -14.51 9.56 -8.29
C LEU A 92 -15.24 10.05 -7.03
N GLU A 93 -15.66 9.12 -6.17
CA GLU A 93 -16.32 9.43 -4.91
C GLU A 93 -15.36 9.21 -3.73
N ILE A 94 -15.49 10.00 -2.67
CA ILE A 94 -14.70 9.84 -1.42
C ILE A 94 -15.62 9.71 -0.20
N GLN A 95 -15.28 8.77 0.68
CA GLN A 95 -15.75 8.68 2.05
C GLN A 95 -14.55 8.59 2.98
N TYR A 96 -14.64 9.19 4.17
CA TYR A 96 -13.58 9.05 5.17
C TYR A 96 -14.14 9.11 6.60
N ILE A 97 -13.38 8.56 7.54
CA ILE A 97 -13.64 8.59 8.98
C ILE A 97 -12.37 9.07 9.67
N LYS A 98 -12.46 10.05 10.56
CA LYS A 98 -11.30 10.71 11.17
C LYS A 98 -11.34 10.69 12.70
N GLY A 99 -10.17 10.50 13.30
CA GLY A 99 -9.94 10.64 14.73
C GLY A 99 -10.84 9.72 15.56
N LYS A 100 -11.46 10.26 16.60
CA LYS A 100 -12.33 9.50 17.52
C LYS A 100 -13.56 8.89 16.85
N GLU A 101 -13.95 9.37 15.67
CA GLU A 101 -15.07 8.78 14.92
C GLU A 101 -14.76 7.33 14.48
N LEU A 102 -13.48 6.97 14.30
CA LEU A 102 -13.07 5.60 14.01
C LEU A 102 -13.54 4.64 15.10
N ASP A 103 -13.31 4.98 16.38
CA ASP A 103 -13.76 4.17 17.53
C ASP A 103 -15.30 4.07 17.58
N ASN A 104 -15.99 5.19 17.40
CA ASN A 104 -17.45 5.25 17.40
C ASN A 104 -18.08 4.40 16.28
N LYS A 105 -17.44 4.34 15.11
CA LYS A 105 -17.86 3.53 13.96
C LYS A 105 -17.33 2.09 13.99
N GLY A 106 -16.58 1.72 15.02
CA GLY A 106 -16.12 0.35 15.24
C GLY A 106 -14.74 0.00 14.68
N LEU A 107 -14.02 0.95 14.08
CA LEU A 107 -12.62 0.82 13.64
C LEU A 107 -11.67 1.05 14.84
N ARG A 108 -11.82 0.23 15.87
CA ARG A 108 -11.19 0.43 17.18
C ARG A 108 -9.71 0.07 17.17
N MET A 109 -9.30 -0.92 16.38
CA MET A 109 -7.89 -1.26 16.20
C MET A 109 -7.15 -0.15 15.48
N HIS A 110 -7.72 0.39 14.40
CA HIS A 110 -7.16 1.54 13.68
C HIS A 110 -7.05 2.77 14.59
N TYR A 111 -8.13 3.10 15.31
CA TYR A 111 -8.09 4.19 16.29
C TYR A 111 -7.03 3.98 17.36
N ALA A 112 -6.90 2.76 17.91
CA ALA A 112 -5.95 2.45 18.96
C ALA A 112 -4.49 2.67 18.54
N VAL A 113 -4.15 2.36 17.29
CA VAL A 113 -2.82 2.62 16.73
C VAL A 113 -2.54 4.12 16.64
N GLY A 114 -3.48 4.90 16.08
CA GLY A 114 -3.24 6.31 15.78
C GLY A 114 -3.46 7.30 16.93
N LYS A 115 -4.24 6.96 17.96
CA LYS A 115 -4.66 7.89 19.03
C LYS A 115 -3.51 8.48 19.88
N ALA A 116 -2.31 7.91 19.76
CA ALA A 116 -1.14 8.39 20.48
C ALA A 116 -0.47 9.61 19.82
N SER A 117 -0.67 9.81 18.51
CA SER A 117 -0.11 10.93 17.76
C SER A 117 -0.96 12.20 17.90
N ALA A 118 -0.32 13.35 17.70
CA ALA A 118 -1.00 14.62 17.48
C ALA A 118 -1.70 14.69 16.11
N ASN A 119 -1.25 13.90 15.13
CA ASN A 119 -1.92 13.76 13.85
C ASN A 119 -2.99 12.66 13.96
N GLU A 120 -4.26 13.04 13.81
CA GLU A 120 -5.37 12.09 13.97
C GLU A 120 -5.35 11.00 12.88
N PRO A 121 -5.63 9.73 13.22
CA PRO A 121 -5.79 8.66 12.23
C PRO A 121 -7.01 8.90 11.34
N ILE A 122 -6.92 8.44 10.09
CA ILE A 122 -7.96 8.63 9.06
C ILE A 122 -8.12 7.34 8.25
N ALA A 123 -9.34 6.82 8.14
CA ALA A 123 -9.68 5.82 7.14
C ALA A 123 -10.27 6.54 5.92
N ILE A 124 -9.75 6.26 4.72
CA ILE A 124 -10.19 6.88 3.46
C ILE A 124 -10.68 5.77 2.53
N ASN A 125 -11.81 5.98 1.84
CA ASN A 125 -12.32 5.11 0.78
C ASN A 125 -12.62 5.97 -0.46
N LEU A 126 -12.06 5.57 -1.59
CA LEU A 126 -12.25 6.19 -2.90
C LEU A 126 -12.92 5.18 -3.82
N THR A 127 -14.01 5.56 -4.50
CA THR A 127 -14.77 4.65 -5.36
C THR A 127 -14.83 5.20 -6.78
N TYR A 128 -14.36 4.39 -7.73
CA TYR A 128 -14.41 4.67 -9.16
C TYR A 128 -15.30 3.64 -9.87
N LYS A 129 -16.34 4.11 -10.56
CA LYS A 129 -17.27 3.28 -11.34
C LYS A 129 -17.01 3.45 -12.83
N GLY A 130 -15.90 2.88 -13.32
CA GLY A 130 -15.49 2.97 -14.72
C GLY A 130 -16.22 2.01 -15.66
N ASN A 131 -16.95 1.02 -15.14
CA ASN A 131 -17.73 0.08 -15.96
C ASN A 131 -19.12 -0.21 -15.35
N PRO A 132 -20.13 0.61 -15.66
CA PRO A 132 -21.49 0.45 -15.15
C PRO A 132 -22.16 -0.87 -15.52
N GLU A 133 -21.69 -1.57 -16.56
CA GLU A 133 -22.25 -2.85 -17.02
C GLU A 133 -21.66 -4.04 -16.24
N SER A 134 -20.49 -3.86 -15.63
CA SER A 134 -19.84 -4.88 -14.82
C SER A 134 -20.42 -4.90 -13.40
N LYS A 135 -20.68 -6.10 -12.89
CA LYS A 135 -20.97 -6.33 -11.46
C LYS A 135 -19.73 -6.68 -10.66
N GLU A 136 -18.58 -6.83 -11.32
CA GLU A 136 -17.31 -7.11 -10.65
C GLU A 136 -16.72 -5.79 -10.16
N ASN A 137 -16.38 -5.75 -8.87
CA ASN A 137 -15.67 -4.66 -8.23
C ASN A 137 -14.40 -5.21 -7.59
N ILE A 138 -13.26 -4.58 -7.87
CA ILE A 138 -11.97 -4.92 -7.29
C ILE A 138 -11.64 -3.89 -6.21
N ALA A 139 -11.26 -4.36 -5.03
CA ALA A 139 -10.80 -3.51 -3.95
C ALA A 139 -9.27 -3.51 -3.85
N LEU A 140 -8.68 -2.33 -3.70
CA LEU A 140 -7.26 -2.13 -3.35
C LEU A 140 -7.17 -1.53 -1.95
N ILE A 141 -6.40 -2.16 -1.07
CA ILE A 141 -6.23 -1.73 0.32
C ILE A 141 -4.77 -1.36 0.58
N GLY A 142 -4.53 -0.22 1.22
CA GLY A 142 -3.16 0.25 1.48
C GLY A 142 -2.89 0.55 2.95
N LYS A 143 -1.81 -0.02 3.49
CA LYS A 143 -1.23 0.40 4.78
C LYS A 143 -0.62 1.80 4.65
N GLY A 144 -1.09 2.74 5.45
CA GLY A 144 -0.71 4.15 5.42
C GLY A 144 -0.11 4.64 6.74
N LEU A 145 0.90 3.94 7.28
CA LEU A 145 1.57 4.40 8.50
C LEU A 145 2.53 5.53 8.13
N THR A 146 2.11 6.78 8.34
CA THR A 146 2.88 7.94 7.86
C THR A 146 4.17 8.15 8.63
N PHE A 147 4.23 7.58 9.83
CA PHE A 147 5.45 7.30 10.55
C PHE A 147 5.20 6.19 11.58
N ASP A 148 6.15 5.26 11.69
CA ASP A 148 6.09 4.16 12.65
C ASP A 148 7.30 4.18 13.59
N ALA A 149 7.08 4.61 14.83
CA ALA A 149 8.09 4.54 15.89
C ALA A 149 8.03 3.19 16.66
N GLY A 150 7.04 2.34 16.39
CA GLY A 150 6.75 1.08 17.09
C GLY A 150 5.87 1.19 18.33
N GLY A 151 5.45 2.40 18.70
CA GLY A 151 4.64 2.63 19.90
C GLY A 151 5.42 2.36 21.19
N LEU A 152 4.82 1.64 22.15
CA LEU A 152 5.49 1.28 23.40
C LEU A 152 6.58 0.22 23.22
N ASN A 153 6.45 -0.64 22.22
CA ASN A 153 7.52 -1.48 21.71
C ASN A 153 8.40 -0.68 20.74
N ILE A 154 9.01 0.38 21.25
CA ILE A 154 9.76 1.36 20.47
C ILE A 154 10.84 0.69 19.60
N LYS A 155 10.93 1.11 18.34
CA LYS A 155 12.02 0.69 17.44
C LYS A 155 13.36 1.20 17.97
N PRO A 156 14.44 0.41 17.86
CA PRO A 156 15.78 0.88 18.17
C PRO A 156 16.31 1.83 17.08
N THR A 157 17.34 2.62 17.42
CA THR A 157 18.11 3.43 16.47
C THR A 157 18.61 2.59 15.29
N GLY A 158 18.53 3.12 14.07
CA GLY A 158 18.84 2.44 12.82
C GLY A 158 17.66 1.72 12.17
N PHE A 159 16.54 1.56 12.89
CA PHE A 159 15.32 0.94 12.36
C PHE A 159 14.13 1.92 12.29
N MET A 160 14.31 3.18 12.73
CA MET A 160 13.22 4.16 12.85
C MET A 160 13.33 5.29 11.82
N GLU A 161 14.54 5.66 11.42
CA GLU A 161 14.86 6.86 10.66
C GLU A 161 14.22 6.88 9.26
N THR A 162 14.00 5.69 8.69
CA THR A 162 13.37 5.51 7.38
C THR A 162 11.87 5.23 7.46
N MET A 163 11.27 5.14 8.66
CA MET A 163 9.87 4.73 8.84
C MET A 163 8.83 5.74 8.37
N TYR A 164 9.25 6.87 7.78
CA TYR A 164 8.35 7.66 6.95
C TYR A 164 7.89 6.89 5.70
N ILE A 165 8.63 5.86 5.25
CA ILE A 165 8.30 4.98 4.13
C ILE A 165 7.18 3.99 4.47
N ASP A 166 6.79 3.84 5.74
CA ASP A 166 5.83 2.82 6.19
C ASP A 166 4.36 3.06 5.71
N LYS A 167 4.18 4.11 4.90
CA LYS A 167 2.97 4.46 4.16
C LYS A 167 2.98 4.03 2.70
N CYS A 168 4.04 3.36 2.23
CA CYS A 168 4.20 3.02 0.82
C CYS A 168 3.10 2.10 0.29
N GLY A 169 2.46 1.29 1.13
CA GLY A 169 1.26 0.54 0.74
C GLY A 169 0.12 1.44 0.26
N ALA A 170 -0.19 2.48 1.02
CA ALA A 170 -1.16 3.50 0.62
C ALA A 170 -0.71 4.32 -0.59
N CYS A 171 0.59 4.66 -0.68
CA CYS A 171 1.14 5.36 -1.85
C CYS A 171 1.00 4.53 -3.14
N THR A 172 1.25 3.22 -3.09
CA THR A 172 1.05 2.30 -4.21
C THR A 172 -0.40 2.28 -4.64
N VAL A 173 -1.36 2.20 -3.71
CA VAL A 173 -2.80 2.28 -4.04
C VAL A 173 -3.18 3.61 -4.69
N PHE A 174 -2.63 4.73 -4.21
CA PHE A 174 -2.82 6.04 -4.84
C PHE A 174 -2.27 6.11 -6.27
N GLY A 175 -1.06 5.59 -6.49
CA GLY A 175 -0.45 5.51 -7.81
C GLY A 175 -1.31 4.69 -8.78
N ILE A 176 -1.75 3.50 -8.35
CA ILE A 176 -2.63 2.65 -9.16
C ILE A 176 -3.94 3.36 -9.49
N LEU A 177 -4.59 4.00 -8.51
CA LEU A 177 -5.82 4.75 -8.74
C LEU A 177 -5.61 5.88 -9.75
N GLN A 178 -4.51 6.64 -9.63
CA GLN A 178 -4.18 7.69 -10.60
C GLN A 178 -4.04 7.10 -12.02
N GLY A 179 -3.30 6.00 -12.18
CA GLY A 179 -3.12 5.36 -13.48
C GLY A 179 -4.44 4.84 -14.09
N VAL A 180 -5.32 4.29 -13.27
CA VAL A 180 -6.68 3.86 -13.67
C VAL A 180 -7.52 5.06 -14.16
N LEU A 181 -7.48 6.17 -13.43
CA LEU A 181 -8.21 7.40 -13.78
C LEU A 181 -7.66 8.06 -15.04
N GLU A 182 -6.33 8.14 -15.20
CA GLU A 182 -5.68 8.73 -16.37
C GLU A 182 -5.91 7.90 -17.64
N SER A 183 -5.89 6.57 -17.52
CA SER A 183 -6.19 5.66 -18.63
C SER A 183 -7.68 5.48 -18.91
N LYS A 184 -8.56 6.03 -18.05
CA LYS A 184 -10.02 5.86 -18.11
C LYS A 184 -10.43 4.40 -18.23
N MET A 185 -9.75 3.54 -17.47
CA MET A 185 -9.90 2.09 -17.57
C MET A 185 -11.35 1.68 -17.25
N LYS A 186 -11.95 0.84 -18.08
CA LYS A 186 -13.32 0.34 -17.92
C LYS A 186 -13.42 -0.76 -16.86
N ILE A 187 -13.13 -0.39 -15.61
CA ILE A 187 -13.26 -1.25 -14.42
C ILE A 187 -13.98 -0.52 -13.29
N ASN A 188 -14.60 -1.28 -12.38
CA ASN A 188 -15.04 -0.74 -11.10
C ASN A 188 -13.95 -1.02 -10.06
N LEU A 189 -13.53 0.03 -9.36
CA LEU A 189 -12.41 -0.01 -8.44
C LEU A 189 -12.76 0.73 -7.15
N THR A 190 -12.55 0.07 -6.03
CA THR A 190 -12.64 0.65 -4.69
C THR A 190 -11.24 0.70 -4.08
N CYS A 191 -10.77 1.85 -3.63
CA CYS A 191 -9.47 2.01 -2.98
C CYS A 191 -9.67 2.46 -1.53
N SER A 192 -9.21 1.67 -0.55
CA SER A 192 -9.28 2.04 0.87
C SER A 192 -7.90 2.14 1.51
N LEU A 193 -7.72 3.14 2.37
CA LEU A 193 -6.44 3.48 2.98
C LEU A 193 -6.61 3.61 4.49
N GLY A 194 -5.73 2.96 5.23
CA GLY A 194 -5.63 3.13 6.68
C GLY A 194 -4.49 4.05 7.05
N MET A 195 -4.78 5.34 7.26
CA MET A 195 -3.78 6.35 7.57
C MET A 195 -3.65 6.52 9.09
N ALA A 196 -2.43 6.41 9.62
CA ALA A 196 -2.15 6.61 11.04
C ALA A 196 -0.66 6.91 11.28
N GLU A 197 -0.33 7.35 12.49
CA GLU A 197 1.04 7.35 13.00
C GLU A 197 1.10 6.48 14.26
N ASN A 198 2.12 5.63 14.37
CA ASN A 198 2.31 4.77 15.54
C ASN A 198 3.37 5.38 16.47
N PHE A 199 2.90 6.08 17.50
CA PHE A 199 3.74 6.86 18.42
C PHE A 199 3.62 6.40 19.88
N ILE A 200 4.60 6.84 20.67
CA ILE A 200 4.58 6.73 22.13
C ILE A 200 4.05 8.03 22.75
N SER A 201 3.00 7.93 23.56
CA SER A 201 2.48 9.00 24.40
C SER A 201 1.67 8.44 25.56
N SER A 202 1.10 9.31 26.41
CA SER A 202 0.22 8.89 27.51
C SER A 202 -1.04 8.15 27.04
N ASN A 203 -1.39 8.30 25.76
CA ASN A 203 -2.58 7.70 25.17
C ASN A 203 -2.28 6.44 24.35
N SER A 204 -1.03 5.96 24.29
CA SER A 204 -0.68 4.75 23.55
C SER A 204 -1.46 3.52 24.04
N TYR A 205 -1.90 2.71 23.09
CA TYR A 205 -2.29 1.33 23.36
C TYR A 205 -1.06 0.51 23.80
N ARG A 206 -1.28 -0.57 24.53
CA ARG A 206 -0.24 -1.29 25.26
C ARG A 206 -0.20 -2.78 24.91
N PRO A 207 0.94 -3.43 25.07
CA PRO A 207 0.98 -4.88 25.19
C PRO A 207 -0.02 -5.37 26.25
N SER A 208 -0.66 -6.49 25.99
CA SER A 208 -1.75 -7.09 26.77
C SER A 208 -3.10 -6.35 26.73
N ASP A 209 -3.22 -5.21 26.05
CA ASP A 209 -4.55 -4.70 25.72
C ASP A 209 -5.26 -5.72 24.80
N ILE A 210 -6.57 -5.85 24.93
CA ILE A 210 -7.41 -6.63 24.01
C ILE A 210 -8.30 -5.65 23.26
N LEU A 211 -8.16 -5.61 21.95
CA LEU A 211 -8.93 -4.74 21.07
C LEU A 211 -10.00 -5.56 20.34
N THR A 212 -11.13 -4.94 20.02
CA THR A 212 -12.18 -5.56 19.20
C THR A 212 -12.16 -4.95 17.81
N ALA A 213 -11.86 -5.78 16.81
CA ALA A 213 -11.91 -5.41 15.41
C ALA A 213 -13.33 -5.05 14.96
N TYR A 214 -13.42 -4.40 13.80
CA TYR A 214 -14.69 -4.03 13.18
C TYR A 214 -15.66 -5.22 13.00
N ASN A 215 -15.16 -6.39 12.61
CA ASN A 215 -15.96 -7.62 12.45
C ASN A 215 -16.23 -8.37 13.77
N GLY A 216 -15.84 -7.80 14.92
CA GLY A 216 -16.04 -8.39 16.25
C GLY A 216 -14.93 -9.31 16.74
N VAL A 217 -13.95 -9.66 15.90
CA VAL A 217 -12.79 -10.47 16.31
C VAL A 217 -12.00 -9.75 17.39
N THR A 218 -11.66 -10.45 18.47
CA THR A 218 -10.85 -9.91 19.57
C THR A 218 -9.36 -10.19 19.35
N VAL A 219 -8.54 -9.16 19.55
CA VAL A 219 -7.10 -9.18 19.29
C VAL A 219 -6.31 -8.79 20.53
N GLU A 220 -5.52 -9.71 21.07
CA GLU A 220 -4.57 -9.46 22.16
C GLU A 220 -3.27 -8.87 21.58
N ILE A 221 -2.90 -7.69 22.08
CA ILE A 221 -1.71 -6.98 21.62
C ILE A 221 -0.47 -7.60 22.26
N GLY A 222 0.28 -8.37 21.49
CA GLY A 222 1.57 -8.91 21.93
C GLY A 222 2.72 -7.93 21.68
N ASN A 223 2.62 -7.08 20.65
CA ASN A 223 3.65 -6.09 20.32
C ASN A 223 3.02 -4.90 19.56
N THR A 224 3.24 -3.66 20.02
CA THR A 224 2.71 -2.45 19.38
C THR A 224 3.45 -2.03 18.10
N ASP A 225 4.55 -2.70 17.76
CA ASP A 225 5.29 -2.60 16.48
C ASP A 225 4.75 -3.59 15.42
N ALA A 226 3.61 -4.23 15.72
CA ALA A 226 2.83 -5.00 14.78
C ALA A 226 1.46 -4.30 14.56
N GLU A 227 1.53 -3.00 14.30
CA GLU A 227 0.44 -2.04 14.17
C GLU A 227 -0.23 -2.07 12.80
N GLY A 228 0.53 -2.25 11.72
CA GLY A 228 0.02 -2.12 10.35
C GLY A 228 -1.14 -3.08 10.09
N ARG A 229 -1.02 -4.32 10.57
CA ARG A 229 -2.06 -5.34 10.47
C ARG A 229 -3.33 -5.00 11.27
N LEU A 230 -3.20 -4.26 12.37
CA LEU A 230 -4.34 -3.79 13.16
C LEU A 230 -5.14 -2.74 12.39
N VAL A 231 -4.45 -1.77 11.79
CA VAL A 231 -5.05 -0.76 10.92
C VAL A 231 -5.73 -1.44 9.72
N LEU A 232 -5.02 -2.32 9.03
CA LEU A 232 -5.53 -3.05 7.86
C LEU A 232 -6.74 -3.91 8.18
N GLY A 233 -6.75 -4.64 9.31
CA GLY A 233 -7.88 -5.50 9.69
C GLY A 233 -9.20 -4.74 9.77
N ASP A 234 -9.20 -3.56 10.40
CA ASP A 234 -10.38 -2.70 10.45
C ASP A 234 -10.75 -2.11 9.07
N VAL A 235 -9.75 -1.67 8.29
CA VAL A 235 -10.00 -1.08 6.96
C VAL A 235 -10.55 -2.10 5.97
N ILE A 236 -10.06 -3.34 5.97
CA ILE A 236 -10.58 -4.45 5.17
C ILE A 236 -12.06 -4.67 5.52
N CYS A 237 -12.37 -4.80 6.81
CA CYS A 237 -13.73 -5.02 7.28
C CYS A 237 -14.67 -3.86 6.95
N TRP A 238 -14.22 -2.63 7.19
CA TRP A 238 -14.99 -1.42 6.88
C TRP A 238 -15.27 -1.32 5.38
N THR A 239 -14.29 -1.62 4.53
CA THR A 239 -14.45 -1.63 3.06
C THR A 239 -15.52 -2.61 2.61
N ASN A 240 -15.51 -3.83 3.17
CA ASN A 240 -16.55 -4.83 2.94
C ASN A 240 -17.90 -4.42 3.55
N ASP A 241 -17.94 -3.50 4.51
CA ASP A 241 -19.20 -2.98 5.02
C ASP A 241 -19.89 -2.06 4.02
N ILE A 242 -19.13 -1.11 3.48
CA ILE A 242 -19.65 -0.09 2.57
C ILE A 242 -19.84 -0.61 1.13
N HIS A 243 -19.10 -1.64 0.71
CA HIS A 243 -19.17 -2.22 -0.64
C HIS A 243 -19.33 -3.74 -0.60
N LYS A 244 -20.56 -4.23 -0.77
CA LYS A 244 -20.91 -5.67 -0.70
C LYS A 244 -20.63 -6.45 -2.00
N ASP A 245 -20.34 -5.75 -3.08
CA ASP A 245 -20.14 -6.26 -4.44
C ASP A 245 -18.67 -6.55 -4.78
N ILE A 246 -17.75 -6.26 -3.86
CA ILE A 246 -16.32 -6.57 -4.03
C ILE A 246 -16.15 -8.08 -4.20
N SER A 247 -15.57 -8.49 -5.33
CA SER A 247 -15.28 -9.90 -5.66
C SER A 247 -13.82 -10.27 -5.42
N LYS A 248 -12.90 -9.30 -5.56
CA LYS A 248 -11.47 -9.47 -5.36
C LYS A 248 -10.91 -8.34 -4.49
N MET A 249 -10.02 -8.64 -3.55
CA MET A 249 -9.35 -7.65 -2.72
C MET A 249 -7.83 -7.82 -2.74
N ILE A 250 -7.09 -6.78 -3.08
CA ILE A 250 -5.63 -6.78 -3.13
C ILE A 250 -5.11 -5.76 -2.12
N GLU A 251 -4.31 -6.20 -1.16
CA GLU A 251 -3.79 -5.38 -0.09
C GLU A 251 -2.27 -5.22 -0.22
N PHE A 252 -1.77 -4.00 0.01
CA PHE A 252 -0.36 -3.63 -0.05
C PHE A 252 0.11 -3.05 1.27
N SER A 253 1.20 -3.59 1.79
CA SER A 253 1.79 -3.09 3.02
C SER A 253 3.28 -3.34 3.12
N THR A 254 3.99 -2.37 3.69
CA THR A 254 5.32 -2.55 4.29
C THR A 254 5.13 -3.27 5.64
N LEU A 255 4.80 -4.55 5.61
CA LEU A 255 4.20 -5.20 6.78
C LEU A 255 5.22 -5.88 7.69
N THR A 256 6.23 -6.55 7.12
CA THR A 256 7.15 -7.34 7.94
C THR A 256 8.60 -7.28 7.49
N GLY A 257 9.49 -6.99 8.44
CA GLY A 257 10.93 -7.24 8.28
C GLY A 257 11.24 -8.72 8.03
N ALA A 258 10.37 -9.64 8.47
CA ALA A 258 10.51 -11.07 8.19
C ALA A 258 10.41 -11.40 6.69
N CYS A 259 9.60 -10.67 5.93
CA CYS A 259 9.53 -10.82 4.48
C CYS A 259 10.85 -10.39 3.83
N VAL A 260 11.43 -9.28 4.29
CA VAL A 260 12.76 -8.81 3.84
C VAL A 260 13.86 -9.82 4.14
N VAL A 261 13.86 -10.40 5.34
CA VAL A 261 14.82 -11.47 5.71
C VAL A 261 14.68 -12.69 4.80
N ALA A 262 13.45 -13.04 4.39
CA ALA A 262 13.19 -14.22 3.57
C ALA A 262 13.49 -14.02 2.07
N LEU A 263 13.13 -12.86 1.51
CA LEU A 263 13.10 -12.62 0.07
C LEU A 263 14.07 -11.51 -0.40
N GLY A 264 14.74 -10.83 0.54
CA GLY A 264 15.62 -9.70 0.26
C GLY A 264 14.88 -8.38 0.02
N GLU A 265 15.64 -7.37 -0.39
CA GLU A 265 15.16 -5.98 -0.55
C GLU A 265 14.48 -5.72 -1.90
N THR A 266 14.47 -6.67 -2.84
CA THR A 266 13.95 -6.43 -4.20
C THR A 266 12.74 -7.28 -4.56
N THR A 267 12.25 -8.10 -3.63
CA THR A 267 11.18 -9.07 -3.90
C THR A 267 10.04 -8.88 -2.90
N ALA A 268 8.81 -8.72 -3.39
CA ALA A 268 7.63 -8.69 -2.55
C ALA A 268 7.13 -10.11 -2.23
N GLY A 269 6.61 -10.29 -1.00
CA GLY A 269 5.95 -11.52 -0.58
C GLY A 269 4.48 -11.51 -0.95
N VAL A 270 4.00 -12.57 -1.61
CA VAL A 270 2.61 -12.72 -2.02
C VAL A 270 1.92 -13.82 -1.22
N PHE A 271 0.78 -13.51 -0.62
CA PHE A 271 -0.07 -14.45 0.10
C PHE A 271 -1.50 -14.34 -0.42
N SER A 272 -2.19 -15.46 -0.64
CA SER A 272 -3.54 -15.44 -1.22
C SER A 272 -4.29 -16.73 -0.97
N ASN A 273 -5.61 -16.63 -0.86
CA ASN A 273 -6.53 -17.78 -0.89
C ASN A 273 -6.86 -18.29 -2.31
N SER A 274 -6.44 -17.57 -3.37
CA SER A 274 -6.71 -17.93 -4.76
C SER A 274 -5.39 -18.09 -5.52
N ASP A 275 -5.15 -19.30 -6.02
CA ASP A 275 -3.99 -19.59 -6.86
C ASP A 275 -4.03 -18.79 -8.17
N SER A 276 -5.23 -18.59 -8.75
CA SER A 276 -5.40 -17.82 -9.98
C SER A 276 -4.99 -16.37 -9.76
N LEU A 277 -5.55 -15.71 -8.73
CA LEU A 277 -5.26 -14.31 -8.43
C LEU A 277 -3.76 -14.09 -8.17
N ALA A 278 -3.15 -14.94 -7.36
CA ALA A 278 -1.72 -14.85 -7.07
C ALA A 278 -0.86 -15.03 -8.33
N ASN A 279 -1.18 -16.03 -9.17
CA ASN A 279 -0.42 -16.31 -10.39
C ASN A 279 -0.56 -15.19 -11.43
N ASP A 280 -1.76 -14.62 -11.58
CA ASP A 280 -2.01 -13.51 -12.50
C ASP A 280 -1.21 -12.26 -12.11
N ILE A 281 -1.17 -11.93 -10.81
CA ILE A 281 -0.38 -10.81 -10.28
C ILE A 281 1.12 -11.07 -10.46
N ILE A 282 1.60 -12.27 -10.10
CA ILE A 282 3.03 -12.62 -10.26
C ILE A 282 3.44 -12.60 -11.73
N SER A 283 2.57 -13.04 -12.64
CA SER A 283 2.84 -12.98 -14.09
C SER A 283 2.93 -11.54 -14.58
N SER A 284 1.99 -10.68 -14.17
CA SER A 284 2.06 -9.25 -14.48
C SER A 284 3.33 -8.59 -13.91
N GLY A 285 3.78 -8.99 -12.72
CA GLY A 285 5.04 -8.50 -12.17
C GLY A 285 6.26 -8.90 -12.98
N LYS A 286 6.31 -10.15 -13.48
CA LYS A 286 7.38 -10.59 -14.40
C LYS A 286 7.43 -9.75 -15.67
N GLU A 287 6.29 -9.42 -16.24
CA GLU A 287 6.20 -8.57 -17.45
C GLU A 287 6.66 -7.13 -17.16
N GLU A 288 6.41 -6.64 -15.95
CA GLU A 288 6.78 -5.27 -15.52
C GLU A 288 8.16 -5.19 -14.83
N ASN A 289 8.91 -6.30 -14.78
CA ASN A 289 10.19 -6.41 -14.09
C ASN A 289 10.14 -6.11 -12.57
N GLU A 290 8.99 -6.35 -11.93
CA GLU A 290 8.81 -6.29 -10.49
C GLU A 290 8.76 -7.72 -9.92
N GLN A 291 9.68 -8.06 -9.02
CA GLN A 291 9.81 -9.43 -8.54
C GLN A 291 8.83 -9.71 -7.39
N LEU A 292 7.93 -10.67 -7.60
CA LEU A 292 7.01 -11.17 -6.58
C LEU A 292 7.22 -12.67 -6.36
N TRP A 293 7.13 -13.11 -5.11
CA TRP A 293 7.24 -14.52 -4.76
C TRP A 293 6.16 -14.96 -3.79
N ARG A 294 5.48 -16.07 -4.12
CA ARG A 294 4.41 -16.58 -3.27
C ARG A 294 4.95 -17.30 -2.04
N LEU A 295 4.45 -16.92 -0.88
CA LEU A 295 4.74 -17.55 0.40
C LEU A 295 3.49 -18.24 0.96
N PRO A 296 3.64 -19.32 1.75
CA PRO A 296 2.51 -20.10 2.22
C PRO A 296 1.86 -19.53 3.49
N ILE A 297 0.59 -19.89 3.70
CA ILE A 297 -0.10 -19.79 4.99
C ILE A 297 -0.54 -21.19 5.42
N PHE A 298 0.34 -21.89 6.10
CA PHE A 298 0.05 -23.19 6.73
C PHE A 298 -0.62 -23.05 8.10
N ASP A 299 -1.22 -24.15 8.57
CA ASP A 299 -1.93 -24.21 9.85
C ASP A 299 -1.04 -23.87 11.04
N GLU A 300 0.26 -24.14 10.98
CA GLU A 300 1.21 -23.73 12.02
C GLU A 300 1.23 -22.21 12.24
N HIS A 301 1.04 -21.42 11.18
CA HIS A 301 1.01 -19.96 11.26
C HIS A 301 -0.29 -19.48 11.91
N ARG A 302 -1.42 -20.09 11.53
CA ARG A 302 -2.75 -19.82 12.10
C ARG A 302 -2.79 -20.18 13.59
N ASP A 303 -2.23 -21.34 13.95
CA ASP A 303 -2.14 -21.78 15.34
C ASP A 303 -1.24 -20.86 16.17
N ASN A 304 -0.15 -20.35 15.58
CA ASN A 304 0.78 -19.46 16.29
C ASN A 304 0.16 -18.12 16.68
N ILE A 305 -0.86 -17.65 15.95
CA ILE A 305 -1.55 -16.39 16.23
C ILE A 305 -2.80 -16.56 17.09
N LYS A 306 -3.20 -17.77 17.51
CA LYS A 306 -4.34 -17.96 18.43
C LYS A 306 -4.09 -17.22 19.75
N GLY A 307 -5.05 -16.40 20.18
CA GLY A 307 -4.96 -15.66 21.44
C GLY A 307 -5.04 -16.58 22.67
N THR A 308 -4.67 -16.05 23.84
CA THR A 308 -4.87 -16.76 25.12
C THR A 308 -6.18 -16.36 25.78
N HIS A 309 -6.49 -15.06 25.70
CA HIS A 309 -7.70 -14.44 26.25
C HIS A 309 -8.53 -13.70 25.20
N SER A 310 -8.18 -13.91 23.93
CA SER A 310 -8.77 -13.33 22.73
C SER A 310 -8.82 -14.37 21.61
N ASP A 311 -9.49 -14.05 20.51
CA ASP A 311 -9.53 -14.94 19.35
C ASP A 311 -8.13 -15.10 18.73
N ILE A 312 -7.43 -13.98 18.54
CA ILE A 312 -6.07 -13.94 17.96
C ILE A 312 -5.15 -12.98 18.72
N THR A 313 -3.84 -13.07 18.49
CA THR A 313 -2.82 -12.11 18.93
C THR A 313 -2.10 -11.51 17.73
N ASN A 314 -1.70 -10.24 17.81
CA ASN A 314 -1.15 -9.52 16.67
C ASN A 314 0.30 -9.90 16.31
N SER A 315 1.13 -10.41 17.22
CA SER A 315 2.54 -10.74 16.96
C SER A 315 2.81 -12.25 16.83
N GLY A 316 1.92 -13.08 17.37
CA GLY A 316 2.08 -14.53 17.46
C GLY A 316 3.09 -14.98 18.54
N LYS A 317 3.04 -16.27 18.88
CA LYS A 317 3.79 -16.88 20.01
C LYS A 317 5.26 -17.21 19.72
N SER A 318 5.66 -17.27 18.45
CA SER A 318 7.04 -17.62 18.00
C SER A 318 7.66 -16.49 17.19
N LYS A 319 9.00 -16.43 17.10
CA LYS A 319 9.69 -15.49 16.21
C LYS A 319 9.78 -15.95 14.75
N TYR A 320 9.52 -17.23 14.47
CA TYR A 320 9.67 -17.81 13.13
C TYR A 320 8.39 -17.67 12.30
N GLY A 321 8.53 -17.59 10.97
CA GLY A 321 7.40 -17.47 10.04
C GLY A 321 6.68 -16.11 10.10
N GLY A 322 7.39 -15.03 10.48
CA GLY A 322 6.79 -13.71 10.75
C GLY A 322 5.89 -13.17 9.63
N ALA A 323 6.30 -13.30 8.37
CA ALA A 323 5.52 -12.87 7.21
C ALA A 323 4.24 -13.71 7.04
N SER A 324 4.35 -15.03 7.03
CA SER A 324 3.20 -15.95 6.96
C SER A 324 2.22 -15.80 8.12
N LYS A 325 2.69 -15.47 9.33
CA LYS A 325 1.83 -15.16 10.47
C LYS A 325 1.11 -13.84 10.34
N ALA A 326 1.75 -12.82 9.76
CA ALA A 326 1.08 -11.55 9.46
C ALA A 326 -0.03 -11.75 8.44
N ALA A 327 0.23 -12.55 7.40
CA ALA A 327 -0.78 -12.94 6.42
C ALA A 327 -1.92 -13.76 7.07
N ALA A 328 -1.59 -14.74 7.94
CA ALA A 328 -2.59 -15.48 8.72
C ALA A 328 -3.43 -14.59 9.62
N PHE A 329 -2.85 -13.51 10.16
CA PHE A 329 -3.59 -12.51 10.93
C PHE A 329 -4.61 -11.79 10.04
N LEU A 330 -4.16 -11.28 8.89
CA LEU A 330 -5.03 -10.56 7.93
C LEU A 330 -6.17 -11.44 7.36
N GLU A 331 -5.93 -12.75 7.20
CA GLU A 331 -6.92 -13.73 6.74
C GLU A 331 -8.23 -13.70 7.54
N ASN A 332 -8.20 -13.28 8.82
CA ASN A 332 -9.38 -13.20 9.69
C ASN A 332 -10.35 -12.04 9.34
N PHE A 333 -9.94 -11.11 8.48
CA PHE A 333 -10.71 -9.90 8.18
C PHE A 333 -11.29 -9.88 6.76
N PHE A 334 -10.74 -10.68 5.84
CA PHE A 334 -11.30 -10.82 4.50
C PHE A 334 -12.64 -11.57 4.51
N ASP A 335 -13.54 -11.24 3.59
CA ASP A 335 -14.76 -12.03 3.40
C ASP A 335 -14.39 -13.37 2.73
N LYS A 336 -14.89 -14.47 3.27
CA LYS A 336 -14.65 -15.83 2.77
C LYS A 336 -15.14 -16.05 1.33
N LYS A 337 -16.04 -15.20 0.83
CA LYS A 337 -16.58 -15.26 -0.53
C LYS A 337 -15.69 -14.56 -1.56
N GLN A 338 -14.69 -13.80 -1.11
CA GLN A 338 -13.81 -13.01 -1.97
C GLN A 338 -12.51 -13.76 -2.25
N GLU A 339 -11.97 -13.56 -3.44
CA GLU A 339 -10.54 -13.81 -3.65
C GLU A 339 -9.76 -12.66 -3.02
N TRP A 340 -8.71 -12.96 -2.27
CA TRP A 340 -7.87 -11.92 -1.69
C TRP A 340 -6.39 -12.20 -1.91
N CYS A 341 -5.60 -11.13 -1.99
CA CYS A 341 -4.16 -11.19 -2.11
C CYS A 341 -3.54 -10.13 -1.20
N HIS A 342 -2.70 -10.56 -0.26
CA HIS A 342 -1.83 -9.70 0.54
C HIS A 342 -0.44 -9.67 -0.11
N ILE A 343 0.07 -8.46 -0.35
CA ILE A 343 1.38 -8.21 -0.95
C ILE A 343 2.23 -7.44 0.04
N ASP A 344 3.16 -8.14 0.71
CA ASP A 344 4.14 -7.54 1.61
C ASP A 344 5.27 -6.93 0.77
N ILE A 345 5.25 -5.60 0.66
CA ILE A 345 6.20 -4.79 -0.10
C ILE A 345 7.31 -4.22 0.81
N ALA A 346 7.46 -4.70 2.05
CA ALA A 346 8.45 -4.17 3.00
C ALA A 346 9.89 -4.14 2.45
N GLY A 347 10.25 -5.09 1.60
CA GLY A 347 11.56 -5.12 0.94
C GLY A 347 11.65 -4.07 -0.16
N PRO A 348 10.85 -4.19 -1.24
CA PRO A 348 11.03 -3.38 -2.42
C PRO A 348 10.39 -1.99 -2.39
N ALA A 349 9.69 -1.60 -1.31
CA ALA A 349 9.03 -0.29 -1.21
C ALA A 349 9.99 0.90 -1.26
N ASP A 350 11.23 0.73 -0.78
CA ASP A 350 12.29 1.72 -0.86
C ASP A 350 13.65 1.12 -1.28
N THR A 351 14.59 2.02 -1.60
CA THR A 351 15.99 1.67 -1.82
C THR A 351 16.88 2.75 -1.21
N ASN A 352 17.99 2.34 -0.60
CA ASN A 352 18.94 3.27 0.02
C ASN A 352 19.87 3.95 -1.00
N ALA A 353 19.92 3.46 -2.23
CA ALA A 353 20.78 3.96 -3.29
C ALA A 353 20.12 3.86 -4.66
N ALA A 354 20.63 4.63 -5.62
CA ALA A 354 20.21 4.50 -7.00
C ALA A 354 20.54 3.10 -7.54
N LYS A 355 19.53 2.41 -8.10
CA LYS A 355 19.66 1.05 -8.64
C LYS A 355 18.70 0.88 -9.81
N GLY A 356 19.24 0.71 -11.01
CA GLY A 356 18.44 0.58 -12.23
C GLY A 356 17.56 1.82 -12.46
N VAL A 357 16.25 1.64 -12.46
CA VAL A 357 15.24 2.70 -12.66
C VAL A 357 14.82 3.40 -11.35
N TYR A 358 15.40 3.02 -10.21
CA TYR A 358 15.07 3.57 -8.90
C TYR A 358 16.13 4.57 -8.44
N SER A 359 15.70 5.71 -7.90
CA SER A 359 16.51 6.61 -7.09
C SER A 359 16.31 6.28 -5.60
N ALA A 360 17.19 6.81 -4.73
CA ALA A 360 17.10 6.56 -3.29
C ALA A 360 15.75 7.07 -2.73
N GLY A 361 15.15 6.29 -1.83
CA GLY A 361 13.82 6.52 -1.28
C GLY A 361 12.77 5.56 -1.86
N ALA A 362 11.52 5.99 -1.86
CA ALA A 362 10.38 5.19 -2.32
C ALA A 362 10.54 4.80 -3.81
N THR A 363 10.24 3.54 -4.13
CA THR A 363 10.39 2.95 -5.47
C THR A 363 9.10 2.99 -6.30
N GLY A 364 7.94 3.14 -5.64
CA GLY A 364 6.63 2.99 -6.28
C GLY A 364 6.28 1.54 -6.62
N PHE A 365 6.94 0.56 -5.98
CA PHE A 365 6.77 -0.86 -6.27
C PHE A 365 5.30 -1.30 -6.24
N GLY A 366 4.94 -2.12 -7.22
CA GLY A 366 3.63 -2.73 -7.39
C GLY A 366 2.66 -1.90 -8.23
N VAL A 367 2.96 -0.62 -8.50
CA VAL A 367 2.07 0.23 -9.32
C VAL A 367 2.00 -0.27 -10.76
N GLU A 368 3.16 -0.50 -11.40
CA GLU A 368 3.19 -0.99 -12.78
C GLU A 368 2.58 -2.39 -12.90
N THR A 369 2.95 -3.31 -11.98
CA THR A 369 2.39 -4.67 -11.90
C THR A 369 0.87 -4.67 -11.87
N ILE A 370 0.28 -3.86 -10.99
CA ILE A 370 -1.16 -3.93 -10.73
C ILE A 370 -1.94 -3.19 -11.80
N LEU A 371 -1.40 -2.10 -12.36
CA LEU A 371 -1.99 -1.50 -13.55
C LEU A 371 -2.02 -2.48 -14.73
N ASN A 372 -0.94 -3.23 -14.97
CA ASN A 372 -0.92 -4.26 -16.01
C ASN A 372 -1.94 -5.38 -15.72
N TYR A 373 -1.99 -5.87 -14.49
CA TYR A 373 -3.00 -6.84 -14.06
C TYR A 373 -4.43 -6.33 -14.31
N LEU A 374 -4.75 -5.12 -13.83
CA LEU A 374 -6.08 -4.52 -13.99
C LEU A 374 -6.43 -4.29 -15.47
N LYS A 375 -5.46 -3.90 -16.30
CA LYS A 375 -5.66 -3.74 -17.74
C LYS A 375 -6.05 -5.05 -18.42
N LYS A 376 -5.52 -6.19 -17.97
CA LYS A 376 -5.93 -7.52 -18.44
C LYS A 376 -7.31 -7.95 -17.94
N GLN A 377 -7.78 -7.39 -16.82
CA GLN A 377 -9.12 -7.63 -16.29
C GLN A 377 -10.19 -6.75 -16.97
N GLU A 378 -9.78 -5.69 -17.66
CA GLU A 378 -10.67 -4.84 -18.45
C GLU A 378 -11.36 -5.68 -19.53
N LYS A 379 -12.66 -5.95 -19.36
CA LYS A 379 -13.48 -6.61 -20.38
C LYS A 379 -13.82 -5.58 -21.47
N ASN A 380 -13.67 -5.96 -22.74
CA ASN A 380 -13.89 -5.11 -23.91
C ASN A 380 -15.29 -4.48 -23.94
#